data_AF-A0AAD5G4T8-F1
#
_entry.id   AF-A0AAD5G4T8-F1
#
_cell.length_a   1.000
_cell.length_b   1.000
_cell.length_c   1.000
_cell.angle_alpha   90.00
_cell.angle_beta   90.00
_cell.angle_gamma   90.00
#
_symmetry.space_group_name_H-M   'P 1'
#
loop_
_entity.id
_entity.type
_entity.pdbx_description
1 polymer ?
#
loop_
_entity_poly.entity_id
_entity_poly.type
_entity_poly.pdbx_seq_one_letter_code
_entity_poly.pdbx_strand_id
1 'polypeptide(L)'
;VSEEVIEELRGGENQPLIVDGQPEASASMGYVGFRGIKALVESNKKTKKMTKKMKAYNVFKEGHDVETCFGWSVIVTSKELDVLKDTNFGVFVVNLAKGSMMAPHWSPTTVEIAIVLHGQGVIEVVCPGIASETGCKNSRLRVEEGDVFVVPREHPMAQMSFNNDSFVFMGLMLNEKKESPQYLAGKLSILQRLDRKVLEKSFNVGNTTLDWILSNEKEDIIYECVSCAEEAQG
;
A
#
# COMPACT_ATOMS: atom_id res chain seq x y z
N VAL A 1 -30.09 -10.46 25.94
CA VAL A 1 -28.92 -11.27 25.52
C VAL A 1 -28.89 -12.46 26.45
N SER A 2 -28.90 -13.68 25.91
CA SER A 2 -28.91 -14.90 26.73
C SER A 2 -27.55 -15.09 27.41
N GLU A 3 -27.53 -15.70 28.60
CA GLU A 3 -26.29 -15.93 29.34
C GLU A 3 -25.31 -16.85 28.59
N GLU A 4 -25.81 -17.76 27.76
CA GLU A 4 -24.99 -18.59 26.84
C GLU A 4 -24.11 -17.76 25.90
N VAL A 5 -24.64 -16.69 25.32
CA VAL A 5 -23.89 -15.82 24.39
C VAL A 5 -22.80 -15.02 25.13
N ILE A 6 -23.01 -14.76 26.42
CA ILE A 6 -22.05 -14.05 27.26
C ILE A 6 -20.93 -15.00 27.74
N GLU A 7 -21.26 -16.28 27.97
CA GLU A 7 -20.26 -17.31 28.29
C GLU A 7 -19.38 -17.69 27.09
N GLU A 8 -19.92 -17.79 25.87
CA GLU A 8 -19.11 -18.00 24.67
C GLU A 8 -18.07 -16.88 24.46
N LEU A 9 -18.45 -15.63 24.71
CA LEU A 9 -17.53 -14.48 24.62
C LEU A 9 -16.48 -14.46 25.75
N ARG A 10 -16.76 -15.11 26.89
CA ARG A 10 -15.82 -15.26 28.01
C ARG A 10 -14.93 -16.49 27.89
N GLY A 11 -15.39 -17.53 27.19
CA GLY A 11 -14.72 -18.82 27.04
C GLY A 11 -13.45 -18.77 26.20
N GLY A 12 -13.26 -17.70 25.40
CA GLY A 12 -12.00 -17.45 24.70
C GLY A 12 -11.59 -18.62 23.80
N GLU A 13 -12.54 -19.27 23.13
CA GLU A 13 -12.16 -20.18 22.05
C GLU A 13 -11.58 -19.35 20.90
N ASN A 14 -10.36 -19.71 20.50
CA ASN A 14 -9.67 -19.06 19.39
C ASN A 14 -10.55 -19.19 18.15
N GLN A 15 -11.05 -18.04 17.67
CA GLN A 15 -11.65 -17.99 16.35
C GLN A 15 -10.60 -18.49 15.34
N PRO A 16 -10.96 -19.44 14.45
CA PRO A 16 -10.04 -19.89 13.43
C PRO A 16 -9.58 -18.67 12.63
N LEU A 17 -8.27 -18.53 12.44
CA LEU A 17 -7.73 -17.55 11.50
C LEU A 17 -8.27 -17.90 10.11
N ILE A 18 -9.18 -17.09 9.59
CA ILE A 18 -9.58 -17.13 8.18
C ILE A 18 -8.55 -16.28 7.42
N VAL A 19 -7.31 -16.78 7.36
CA VAL A 19 -6.28 -16.30 6.43
C VAL A 19 -5.64 -17.56 5.87
N ASP A 20 -6.08 -17.98 4.69
CA ASP A 20 -5.36 -19.00 3.92
C ASP A 20 -4.06 -18.38 3.43
N GLY A 21 -2.98 -18.65 4.17
CA GLY A 21 -1.65 -18.14 3.86
C GLY A 21 -0.84 -17.90 5.13
N GLN A 22 -0.31 -18.96 5.72
CA GLN A 22 0.64 -18.85 6.83
C GLN A 22 2.05 -18.64 6.25
N PRO A 23 2.74 -17.49 6.46
CA PRO A 23 4.19 -17.48 6.43
C PRO A 23 4.67 -18.16 7.72
N GLU A 24 5.58 -19.13 7.59
CA GLU A 24 6.33 -19.62 8.76
C GLU A 24 7.05 -18.43 9.38
N ALA A 25 6.73 -18.17 10.65
CA ALA A 25 7.22 -17.01 11.37
C ALA A 25 8.74 -17.08 11.56
N SER A 26 9.48 -16.33 10.75
CA SER A 26 10.86 -15.96 11.08
C SER A 26 10.82 -14.79 12.08
N ALA A 27 11.68 -14.85 13.09
CA ALA A 27 11.67 -13.95 14.26
C ALA A 27 11.81 -12.44 13.92
N SER A 28 12.11 -12.07 12.68
CA SER A 28 12.18 -10.67 12.22
C SER A 28 10.80 -10.07 11.91
N MET A 29 9.81 -10.86 11.52
CA MET A 29 8.49 -10.37 11.08
C MET A 29 7.54 -10.08 12.26
N GLY A 30 7.67 -10.83 13.35
CA GLY A 30 6.88 -10.63 14.58
C GLY A 30 7.23 -9.35 15.35
N TYR A 31 8.46 -8.82 15.20
CA TYR A 31 8.91 -7.65 15.96
C TYR A 31 8.44 -6.30 15.37
N VAL A 32 8.19 -6.25 14.05
CA VAL A 32 7.83 -5.01 13.34
C VAL A 32 6.32 -4.78 13.35
N GLY A 33 5.51 -5.83 13.14
CA GLY A 33 4.04 -5.74 13.22
C GLY A 33 3.54 -5.39 14.63
N PHE A 34 4.17 -5.93 15.67
CA PHE A 34 3.81 -5.62 17.06
C PHE A 34 4.12 -4.17 17.44
N ARG A 35 5.15 -3.51 16.89
CA ARG A 35 5.44 -2.10 17.22
C ARG A 35 4.41 -1.13 16.64
N GLY A 36 3.92 -1.39 15.43
CA GLY A 36 2.86 -0.58 14.81
C GLY A 36 1.54 -0.68 15.58
N ILE A 37 1.12 -1.91 15.91
CA ILE A 37 -0.09 -2.16 16.71
C ILE A 37 0.09 -1.62 18.14
N LYS A 38 1.27 -1.80 18.75
CA LYS A 38 1.57 -1.26 20.07
C LYS A 38 1.56 0.27 20.09
N ALA A 39 1.98 0.96 19.03
CA ALA A 39 1.85 2.42 18.94
C ALA A 39 0.37 2.88 18.86
N LEU A 40 -0.48 2.10 18.19
CA LEU A 40 -1.93 2.34 18.12
C LEU A 40 -2.62 2.04 19.48
N VAL A 41 -2.13 1.07 20.25
CA VAL A 41 -2.72 0.62 21.53
C VAL A 41 -2.12 1.36 22.76
N GLU A 42 -0.85 1.75 22.74
CA GLU A 42 -0.13 2.38 23.87
C GLU A 42 -0.18 3.91 23.91
N SER A 43 -1.00 4.58 23.09
CA SER A 43 -1.21 6.04 23.21
C SER A 43 -1.85 6.48 24.56
N ASN A 44 -2.07 5.56 25.49
CA ASN A 44 -2.48 5.85 26.87
C ASN A 44 -1.28 5.97 27.83
N LYS A 45 -0.65 7.16 27.88
CA LYS A 45 -0.10 7.77 29.12
C LYS A 45 0.51 9.16 28.86
N LYS A 46 -0.36 10.13 28.54
CA LYS A 46 -0.27 11.55 28.95
C LYS A 46 -1.52 12.25 28.40
N THR A 47 -2.59 12.24 29.17
CA THR A 47 -3.80 13.02 28.89
C THR A 47 -3.47 14.51 29.01
N LYS A 48 -2.94 15.11 27.93
CA LYS A 48 -3.11 16.55 27.69
C LYS A 48 -4.61 16.77 27.56
N LYS A 49 -5.16 17.60 28.44
CA LYS A 49 -6.57 18.02 28.41
C LYS A 49 -6.82 18.71 27.05
N MET A 50 -7.36 17.97 26.07
CA MET A 50 -7.77 18.55 24.79
C MET A 50 -8.98 19.44 25.03
N THR A 51 -8.72 20.73 25.21
CA THR A 51 -9.75 21.75 25.43
C THR A 51 -10.35 22.31 24.14
N LYS A 52 -10.03 21.74 22.96
CA LYS A 52 -10.57 22.14 21.67
C LYS A 52 -11.37 20.98 21.06
N LYS A 53 -12.64 21.20 20.76
CA LYS A 53 -13.52 20.25 20.06
C LYS A 53 -12.83 19.82 18.76
N MET A 54 -12.38 18.57 18.67
CA MET A 54 -11.81 18.02 17.43
C MET A 54 -12.90 18.09 16.35
N LYS A 55 -12.58 18.76 15.24
CA LYS A 55 -13.42 18.80 14.06
C LYS A 55 -13.08 17.57 13.23
N ALA A 56 -14.11 16.85 12.76
CA ALA A 56 -13.90 15.76 11.81
C ALA A 56 -13.21 16.31 10.54
N TYR A 57 -12.25 15.56 10.03
CA TYR A 57 -11.57 15.83 8.77
C TYR A 57 -12.13 14.92 7.69
N ASN A 58 -12.48 15.48 6.53
CA ASN A 58 -12.99 14.68 5.41
C ASN A 58 -11.89 14.58 4.34
N VAL A 59 -11.21 13.44 4.29
CA VAL A 59 -10.12 13.16 3.36
C VAL A 59 -10.58 13.20 1.90
N PHE A 60 -11.82 12.80 1.62
CA PHE A 60 -12.39 12.80 0.25
C PHE A 60 -12.70 14.21 -0.30
N LYS A 61 -12.51 15.26 0.50
CA LYS A 61 -12.67 16.66 0.06
C LYS A 61 -11.33 17.37 -0.07
N GLU A 62 -10.23 16.69 0.23
CA GLU A 62 -8.90 17.23 0.04
C GLU A 62 -8.55 17.29 -1.44
N GLY A 63 -7.66 18.20 -1.82
CA GLY A 63 -7.13 18.22 -3.18
C GLY A 63 -6.35 16.93 -3.46
N HIS A 64 -6.55 16.34 -4.63
CA HIS A 64 -5.83 15.13 -5.01
C HIS A 64 -4.35 15.44 -5.27
N ASP A 65 -3.45 14.63 -4.71
CA ASP A 65 -2.02 14.72 -5.01
C ASP A 65 -1.72 14.23 -6.43
N VAL A 66 -2.51 13.25 -6.88
CA VAL A 66 -2.50 12.71 -8.23
C VAL A 66 -3.92 12.63 -8.75
N GLU A 67 -4.15 13.11 -9.96
CA GLU A 67 -5.44 13.02 -10.63
C GLU A 67 -5.22 12.79 -12.13
N THR A 68 -5.70 11.66 -12.62
CA THR A 68 -5.62 11.27 -14.03
C THR A 68 -6.98 10.73 -14.50
N CYS A 69 -7.13 10.44 -15.80
CA CYS A 69 -8.32 9.77 -16.31
C CYS A 69 -8.52 8.34 -15.76
N PHE A 70 -7.48 7.77 -15.14
CA PHE A 70 -7.42 6.38 -14.67
C PHE A 70 -7.58 6.26 -13.15
N GLY A 71 -7.68 7.38 -12.45
CA GLY A 71 -7.83 7.38 -11.01
C GLY A 71 -7.27 8.63 -10.34
N TRP A 72 -7.30 8.61 -9.01
CA TRP A 72 -6.73 9.67 -8.20
C TRP A 72 -6.21 9.11 -6.87
N SER A 73 -5.31 9.86 -6.24
CA SER A 73 -4.88 9.58 -4.88
C SER A 73 -4.69 10.85 -4.08
N VAL A 74 -4.81 10.71 -2.76
CA VAL A 74 -4.56 11.78 -1.80
C VAL A 74 -3.87 11.24 -0.56
N ILE A 75 -2.96 12.03 -0.03
CA ILE A 75 -2.15 11.76 1.14
C ILE A 75 -2.34 12.92 2.12
N VAL A 76 -2.84 12.59 3.31
CA VAL A 76 -3.04 13.53 4.41
C VAL A 76 -2.00 13.22 5.48
N THR A 77 -1.15 14.21 5.77
CA THR A 77 -0.06 14.12 6.73
C THR A 77 -0.22 15.17 7.82
N SER A 78 0.81 15.29 8.67
CA SER A 78 0.93 16.36 9.66
C SER A 78 0.96 17.78 9.08
N LYS A 79 1.16 17.93 7.76
CA LYS A 79 1.08 19.23 7.06
C LYS A 79 -0.35 19.71 6.92
N GLU A 80 -1.28 18.82 6.59
CA GLU A 80 -2.69 19.09 6.36
C GLU A 80 -3.48 19.02 7.67
N LEU A 81 -3.12 18.07 8.56
CA LEU A 81 -3.84 17.81 9.79
C LEU A 81 -2.90 17.73 11.01
N ASP A 82 -2.94 18.77 11.84
CA ASP A 82 -2.10 18.91 13.04
C ASP A 82 -2.14 17.70 14.00
N VAL A 83 -3.26 16.98 14.06
CA VAL A 83 -3.40 15.82 14.96
C VAL A 83 -2.49 14.65 14.58
N LEU A 84 -1.95 14.65 13.35
CA LEU A 84 -1.00 13.63 12.87
C LEU A 84 0.46 13.94 13.22
N LYS A 85 0.77 15.12 13.78
CA LYS A 85 2.15 15.53 14.11
C LYS A 85 2.87 14.55 15.05
N ASP A 86 2.15 14.01 16.02
CA ASP A 86 2.71 13.15 17.06
C ASP A 86 2.38 11.65 16.84
N THR A 87 1.82 11.27 15.69
CA THR A 87 1.35 9.90 15.42
C THR A 87 2.31 9.06 14.58
N ASN A 88 3.24 9.71 13.87
CA ASN A 88 4.21 9.04 12.97
C ASN A 88 3.52 8.17 11.88
N PHE A 89 2.33 8.59 11.44
CA PHE A 89 1.65 8.03 10.28
C PHE A 89 0.93 9.11 9.46
N GLY A 90 0.83 8.87 8.15
CA GLY A 90 -0.08 9.58 7.25
C GLY A 90 -1.30 8.71 6.91
N VAL A 91 -2.33 9.33 6.36
CA VAL A 91 -3.52 8.66 5.83
C VAL A 91 -3.51 8.82 4.33
N PHE A 92 -3.86 7.78 3.58
CA PHE A 92 -4.02 7.88 2.13
C PHE A 92 -5.34 7.30 1.67
N VAL A 93 -5.81 7.78 0.53
CA VAL A 93 -6.89 7.18 -0.25
C VAL A 93 -6.43 7.07 -1.68
N VAL A 94 -6.71 5.94 -2.30
CA VAL A 94 -6.49 5.70 -3.73
C VAL A 94 -7.79 5.24 -4.34
N ASN A 95 -8.12 5.81 -5.50
CA ASN A 95 -9.19 5.37 -6.38
C ASN A 95 -8.58 5.02 -7.73
N LEU A 96 -8.70 3.76 -8.13
CA LEU A 96 -8.39 3.30 -9.48
C LEU A 96 -9.70 3.11 -10.26
N ALA A 97 -9.81 3.75 -11.41
CA ALA A 97 -10.89 3.48 -12.35
C ALA A 97 -10.76 2.05 -12.88
N LYS A 98 -11.85 1.45 -13.37
CA LYS A 98 -11.84 0.10 -13.95
C LYS A 98 -10.69 -0.08 -14.97
N GLY A 99 -10.06 -1.26 -14.95
CA GLY A 99 -8.94 -1.57 -15.84
C GLY A 99 -7.77 -0.58 -15.73
N SER A 100 -7.49 -0.07 -14.53
CA SER A 100 -6.35 0.81 -14.23
C SER A 100 -5.40 0.18 -13.21
N MET A 101 -4.18 0.69 -13.18
CA MET A 101 -3.18 0.33 -12.18
C MET A 101 -2.48 1.56 -11.62
N MET A 102 -2.06 1.48 -10.36
CA MET A 102 -0.95 2.32 -9.91
C MET A 102 0.35 1.72 -10.44
N ALA A 103 1.22 2.57 -10.98
CA ALA A 103 2.52 2.17 -11.52
C ALA A 103 3.31 1.38 -10.46
N PRO A 104 4.01 0.30 -10.84
CA PRO A 104 4.77 -0.49 -9.89
C PRO A 104 5.76 0.39 -9.11
N HIS A 105 5.72 0.32 -7.78
CA HIS A 105 6.49 1.20 -6.91
C HIS A 105 6.83 0.53 -5.59
N TRP A 106 7.75 1.11 -4.83
CA TRP A 106 7.95 0.73 -3.43
C TRP A 106 8.10 1.98 -2.56
N SER A 107 7.78 1.85 -1.29
CA SER A 107 8.15 2.84 -0.29
C SER A 107 9.45 2.43 0.42
N PRO A 108 10.50 3.26 0.43
CA PRO A 108 11.75 2.94 1.14
C PRO A 108 11.58 2.83 2.66
N THR A 109 10.69 3.62 3.24
CA THR A 109 10.64 3.81 4.71
C THR A 109 9.28 3.50 5.32
N THR A 110 8.19 3.50 4.53
CA THR A 110 6.83 3.36 5.05
C THR A 110 6.28 1.96 4.90
N VAL A 111 5.50 1.54 5.89
CA VAL A 111 4.64 0.35 5.80
C VAL A 111 3.23 0.85 5.48
N GLU A 112 2.58 0.23 4.51
CA GLU A 112 1.20 0.55 4.13
C GLU A 112 0.26 -0.49 4.74
N ILE A 113 -0.78 -0.03 5.42
CA ILE A 113 -1.89 -0.85 5.90
C ILE A 113 -3.16 -0.25 5.33
N ALA A 114 -3.88 -0.96 4.48
CA ALA A 114 -5.05 -0.44 3.80
C ALA A 114 -6.25 -1.36 3.91
N ILE A 115 -7.43 -0.76 3.96
CA ILE A 115 -8.72 -1.42 3.86
C ILE A 115 -9.38 -1.05 2.53
N VAL A 116 -9.97 -2.04 1.86
CA VAL A 116 -10.73 -1.82 0.64
C VAL A 116 -12.10 -1.22 0.99
N LEU A 117 -12.41 -0.10 0.35
CA LEU A 117 -13.64 0.65 0.57
C LEU A 117 -14.70 0.41 -0.51
N HIS A 118 -14.28 0.16 -1.76
CA HIS A 118 -15.18 -0.10 -2.87
C HIS A 118 -14.52 -1.03 -3.89
N GLY A 119 -15.32 -1.98 -4.39
CA GLY A 119 -14.95 -2.88 -5.48
C GLY A 119 -13.90 -3.92 -5.11
N GLN A 120 -13.17 -4.38 -6.12
CA GLN A 120 -12.21 -5.47 -6.00
C GLN A 120 -10.95 -5.18 -6.81
N GLY A 121 -9.82 -5.72 -6.35
CA GLY A 121 -8.53 -5.51 -6.98
C GLY A 121 -7.54 -6.63 -6.73
N VAL A 122 -6.37 -6.52 -7.36
CA VAL A 122 -5.22 -7.37 -7.11
C VAL A 122 -4.07 -6.52 -6.60
N ILE A 123 -3.46 -6.97 -5.51
CA ILE A 123 -2.21 -6.45 -4.98
C ILE A 123 -1.12 -7.48 -5.28
N GLU A 124 -0.17 -7.12 -6.14
CA GLU A 124 1.04 -7.91 -6.35
C GLU A 124 2.16 -7.29 -5.53
N VAL A 125 2.83 -8.10 -4.70
CA VAL A 125 3.94 -7.69 -3.84
C VAL A 125 5.14 -8.59 -4.13
N VAL A 126 6.27 -7.97 -4.44
CA VAL A 126 7.53 -8.66 -4.74
C VAL A 126 8.44 -8.63 -3.52
N CYS A 127 9.01 -9.78 -3.19
CA CYS A 127 9.97 -9.88 -2.11
C CYS A 127 11.33 -9.27 -2.53
N PRO A 128 11.90 -8.31 -1.77
CA PRO A 128 13.25 -7.83 -2.01
C PRO A 128 14.27 -8.86 -1.52
N GLY A 129 14.79 -9.69 -2.42
CA GLY A 129 15.87 -10.64 -2.13
C GLY A 129 15.84 -11.91 -2.98
N ILE A 130 16.87 -12.75 -2.82
CA ILE A 130 16.85 -14.10 -3.39
C ILE A 130 15.92 -14.94 -2.50
N ALA A 131 14.82 -15.43 -3.07
CA ALA A 131 13.75 -16.15 -2.35
C ALA A 131 14.23 -17.32 -1.48
N SER A 132 15.44 -17.85 -1.72
CA SER A 132 16.05 -18.93 -0.95
C SER A 132 16.67 -18.52 0.38
N GLU A 133 16.94 -17.22 0.63
CA GLU A 133 17.69 -16.77 1.82
C GLU A 133 16.82 -16.11 2.89
N THR A 134 15.68 -15.51 2.51
CA THR A 134 14.89 -14.63 3.40
C THR A 134 13.56 -15.22 3.84
N GLY A 135 13.16 -16.39 3.33
CA GLY A 135 11.85 -17.01 3.61
C GLY A 135 10.65 -16.16 3.13
N CYS A 136 10.91 -15.08 2.40
CA CYS A 136 9.92 -14.13 1.91
C CYS A 136 9.55 -14.49 0.46
N LYS A 137 8.25 -14.55 0.18
CA LYS A 137 7.70 -15.02 -1.10
C LYS A 137 6.93 -13.89 -1.76
N ASN A 138 7.06 -13.80 -3.09
CA ASN A 138 6.18 -12.97 -3.88
C ASN A 138 4.73 -13.40 -3.62
N SER A 139 3.84 -12.42 -3.55
CA SER A 139 2.46 -12.62 -3.19
C SER A 139 1.56 -11.88 -4.17
N ARG A 140 0.48 -12.54 -4.59
CA ARG A 140 -0.59 -11.96 -5.39
C ARG A 140 -1.88 -12.16 -4.62
N LEU A 141 -2.46 -11.06 -4.19
CA LEU A 141 -3.61 -11.05 -3.29
C LEU A 141 -4.78 -10.44 -4.04
N ARG A 142 -5.83 -11.22 -4.27
CA ARG A 142 -7.14 -10.67 -4.63
C ARG A 142 -7.77 -10.12 -3.36
N VAL A 143 -8.24 -8.89 -3.41
CA VAL A 143 -8.90 -8.22 -2.28
C VAL A 143 -10.22 -7.61 -2.75
N GLU A 144 -11.20 -7.59 -1.85
CA GLU A 144 -12.53 -7.01 -2.05
C GLU A 144 -12.96 -6.15 -0.85
N GLU A 145 -14.11 -5.49 -0.96
CA GLU A 145 -14.64 -4.59 0.08
C GLU A 145 -14.58 -5.20 1.49
N GLY A 146 -13.96 -4.47 2.41
CA GLY A 146 -13.77 -4.90 3.80
C GLY A 146 -12.46 -5.64 4.06
N ASP A 147 -11.76 -6.14 3.03
CA ASP A 147 -10.46 -6.77 3.20
C ASP A 147 -9.39 -5.75 3.62
N VAL A 148 -8.44 -6.22 4.44
CA VAL A 148 -7.27 -5.47 4.87
C VAL A 148 -6.01 -6.11 4.29
N PHE A 149 -5.16 -5.30 3.66
CA PHE A 149 -3.86 -5.73 3.17
C PHE A 149 -2.73 -4.88 3.75
N VAL A 150 -1.54 -5.48 3.81
CA VAL A 150 -0.32 -4.84 4.32
C VAL A 150 0.79 -4.98 3.31
N VAL A 151 1.43 -3.87 2.96
CA VAL A 151 2.66 -3.89 2.17
C VAL A 151 3.82 -3.37 3.02
N PRO A 152 4.81 -4.23 3.35
CA PRO A 152 5.97 -3.79 4.10
C PRO A 152 6.82 -2.80 3.29
N ARG A 153 7.60 -1.98 3.99
CA ARG A 153 8.62 -1.12 3.35
C ARG A 153 9.57 -1.95 2.48
N GLU A 154 10.15 -1.31 1.47
CA GLU A 154 11.14 -1.89 0.56
C GLU A 154 10.61 -3.03 -0.33
N HIS A 155 9.30 -3.31 -0.31
CA HIS A 155 8.67 -4.30 -1.19
C HIS A 155 8.03 -3.61 -2.39
N PRO A 156 8.51 -3.87 -3.62
CA PRO A 156 7.82 -3.41 -4.82
C PRO A 156 6.41 -3.98 -4.88
N MET A 157 5.47 -3.14 -5.27
CA MET A 157 4.07 -3.49 -5.36
C MET A 157 3.42 -2.89 -6.60
N ALA A 158 2.34 -3.52 -7.04
CA ALA A 158 1.39 -2.98 -7.99
C ALA A 158 -0.03 -3.24 -7.48
N GLN A 159 -0.88 -2.20 -7.52
CA GLN A 159 -2.30 -2.32 -7.24
C GLN A 159 -3.09 -2.16 -8.53
N MET A 160 -3.99 -3.09 -8.81
CA MET A 160 -4.70 -3.18 -10.08
C MET A 160 -6.19 -3.36 -9.84
N SER A 161 -7.01 -2.60 -10.57
CA SER A 161 -8.47 -2.80 -10.62
C SER A 161 -8.86 -3.77 -11.74
N PHE A 162 -9.92 -4.53 -11.54
CA PHE A 162 -10.52 -5.33 -12.61
C PHE A 162 -11.19 -4.48 -13.68
N ASN A 163 -11.51 -5.06 -14.83
CA ASN A 163 -12.22 -4.40 -15.92
C ASN A 163 -13.70 -4.09 -15.58
N ASN A 164 -14.25 -4.75 -14.56
CA ASN A 164 -15.68 -4.69 -14.25
C ASN A 164 -16.06 -3.59 -13.25
N ASP A 165 -15.13 -3.11 -12.41
CA ASP A 165 -15.42 -2.11 -11.40
C ASP A 165 -14.16 -1.28 -11.04
N SER A 166 -14.39 -0.11 -10.46
CA SER A 166 -13.34 0.66 -9.79
C SER A 166 -12.83 -0.05 -8.53
N PHE A 167 -11.61 0.31 -8.11
CA PHE A 167 -10.99 -0.22 -6.90
C PHE A 167 -10.57 0.96 -6.01
N VAL A 168 -11.23 1.11 -4.86
CA VAL A 168 -10.97 2.20 -3.92
C VAL A 168 -10.52 1.63 -2.59
N PHE A 169 -9.40 2.12 -2.08
CA PHE A 169 -8.87 1.70 -0.78
C PHE A 169 -8.31 2.90 -0.01
N MET A 170 -8.34 2.78 1.31
CA MET A 170 -7.85 3.79 2.25
C MET A 170 -6.93 3.13 3.25
N GLY A 171 -5.85 3.81 3.63
CA GLY A 171 -4.88 3.22 4.52
C GLY A 171 -4.06 4.20 5.32
N LEU A 172 -3.19 3.63 6.15
CA LEU A 172 -2.19 4.30 6.93
C LEU A 172 -0.81 4.04 6.32
N MET A 173 -0.04 5.10 6.14
CA MET A 173 1.40 5.02 5.87
C MET A 173 2.12 5.19 7.21
N LEU A 174 2.60 4.09 7.79
CA LEU A 174 3.33 4.11 9.05
C LEU A 174 4.77 4.57 8.82
N ASN A 175 5.35 5.23 9.83
CA ASN A 175 6.69 5.83 9.76
C ASN A 175 6.83 6.83 8.61
N GLU A 176 5.77 7.59 8.35
CA GLU A 176 5.77 8.66 7.37
C GLU A 176 6.85 9.69 7.76
N LYS A 177 7.99 9.55 7.10
CA LYS A 177 8.97 10.62 6.93
C LYS A 177 8.73 11.20 5.56
N LYS A 178 9.21 12.43 5.36
CA LYS A 178 9.07 13.24 4.15
C LYS A 178 9.79 12.61 2.93
N GLU A 179 9.36 11.43 2.49
CA GLU A 179 9.88 10.66 1.37
C GLU A 179 8.73 10.17 0.49
N SER A 180 8.95 10.21 -0.82
CA SER A 180 7.95 9.81 -1.82
C SER A 180 8.17 8.35 -2.24
N PRO A 181 7.11 7.64 -2.68
CA PRO A 181 7.25 6.34 -3.33
C PRO A 181 8.22 6.41 -4.51
N GLN A 182 8.94 5.31 -4.73
CA GLN A 182 9.87 5.15 -5.83
C GLN A 182 9.23 4.29 -6.91
N TYR A 183 8.98 4.87 -8.08
CA TYR A 183 8.33 4.19 -9.20
C TYR A 183 9.34 3.40 -10.05
N LEU A 184 8.89 2.28 -10.61
CA LEU A 184 9.67 1.41 -11.50
C LEU A 184 9.29 1.60 -12.97
N ALA A 185 8.08 2.07 -13.25
CA ALA A 185 7.59 2.37 -14.59
C ALA A 185 7.16 3.84 -14.71
N GLY A 186 7.01 4.33 -15.95
CA GLY A 186 6.59 5.70 -16.21
C GLY A 186 7.74 6.72 -16.26
N LYS A 187 7.38 7.97 -16.56
CA LYS A 187 8.36 9.07 -16.67
C LYS A 187 9.01 9.42 -15.33
N LEU A 188 8.34 9.09 -14.23
CA LEU A 188 8.81 9.29 -12.86
C LEU A 188 9.61 8.09 -12.31
N SER A 189 9.83 7.05 -13.12
CA SER A 189 10.60 5.87 -12.74
C SER A 189 12.04 6.20 -12.31
N ILE A 190 12.57 5.46 -11.34
CA ILE A 190 13.99 5.52 -10.97
C ILE A 190 14.90 5.18 -12.16
N LEU A 191 14.42 4.38 -13.11
CA LEU A 191 15.17 4.03 -14.31
C LEU A 191 15.48 5.26 -15.17
N GLN A 192 14.62 6.27 -15.17
CA GLN A 192 14.84 7.54 -15.89
C GLN A 192 15.98 8.37 -15.27
N ARG A 193 16.40 8.05 -14.03
CA ARG A 193 17.44 8.76 -13.27
C ARG A 193 18.79 8.04 -13.29
N LEU A 194 18.86 6.82 -13.82
CA LEU A 194 20.08 6.03 -13.88
C LEU A 194 20.86 6.33 -15.17
N ASP A 195 22.18 6.19 -15.10
CA ASP A 195 23.04 6.35 -16.28
C ASP A 195 22.68 5.31 -17.35
N ARG A 196 22.57 5.78 -18.60
CA ARG A 196 22.14 4.93 -19.71
C ARG A 196 23.06 3.74 -19.95
N LYS A 197 24.39 3.92 -19.83
CA LYS A 197 25.34 2.81 -20.01
C LYS A 197 25.21 1.79 -18.88
N VAL A 198 24.91 2.24 -17.67
CA VAL A 198 24.60 1.33 -16.56
C VAL A 198 23.37 0.50 -16.89
N LEU A 199 22.27 1.12 -17.34
CA LEU A 199 21.05 0.40 -17.72
C LEU A 199 21.25 -0.58 -18.87
N GLU A 200 21.95 -0.17 -19.94
CA GLU A 200 22.29 -1.05 -21.06
C GLU A 200 23.03 -2.30 -20.59
N LYS A 201 23.99 -2.14 -19.67
CA LYS A 201 24.77 -3.25 -19.13
C LYS A 201 23.97 -4.09 -18.13
N SER A 202 23.17 -3.47 -17.27
CA SER A 202 22.32 -4.16 -16.28
C SER A 202 21.24 -5.00 -16.95
N PHE A 203 20.59 -4.48 -17.99
CA PHE A 203 19.55 -5.21 -18.73
C PHE A 203 20.12 -6.07 -19.88
N ASN A 204 21.39 -5.88 -20.22
CA ASN A 204 22.04 -6.54 -21.36
C ASN A 204 21.28 -6.30 -22.69
N VAL A 205 20.94 -5.03 -22.95
CA VAL A 205 20.18 -4.59 -24.13
C VAL A 205 20.90 -3.47 -24.89
N GLY A 206 20.54 -3.27 -26.16
CA GLY A 206 21.02 -2.15 -26.97
C GLY A 206 20.24 -0.85 -26.74
N ASN A 207 20.76 0.26 -27.29
CA ASN A 207 20.16 1.60 -27.16
C ASN A 207 18.69 1.67 -27.57
N THR A 208 18.33 1.10 -28.72
CA THR A 208 16.95 1.14 -29.23
C THR A 208 15.97 0.47 -28.29
N THR A 209 16.36 -0.67 -27.70
CA THR A 209 15.53 -1.37 -26.71
C THR A 209 15.44 -0.57 -25.42
N LEU A 210 16.53 0.04 -24.97
CA LEU A 210 16.51 0.90 -23.80
C LEU A 210 15.60 2.12 -24.00
N ASP A 211 15.63 2.74 -25.19
CA ASP A 211 14.76 3.86 -25.53
C ASP A 211 13.28 3.45 -25.48
N TRP A 212 12.96 2.25 -25.94
CA TRP A 212 11.61 1.70 -25.82
C TRP A 212 11.21 1.40 -24.36
N ILE A 213 12.11 0.84 -23.55
CA ILE A 213 11.83 0.60 -22.11
C ILE A 213 11.56 1.93 -21.38
N LEU A 214 12.30 2.97 -21.75
CA LEU A 214 12.18 4.31 -21.18
C LEU A 214 11.18 5.19 -21.93
N SER A 215 10.51 4.67 -22.97
CA SER A 215 9.54 5.44 -23.75
C SER A 215 8.24 5.56 -22.97
N ASN A 216 8.16 6.56 -22.12
CA ASN A 216 6.91 7.05 -21.58
C ASN A 216 7.01 8.57 -21.47
N GLU A 217 6.09 9.27 -22.15
CA GLU A 217 6.08 10.73 -22.22
C GLU A 217 5.24 11.35 -21.09
N LYS A 218 4.32 10.58 -20.48
CA LYS A 218 3.40 11.09 -19.46
C LYS A 218 3.99 10.98 -18.06
N GLU A 219 4.05 12.11 -17.36
CA GLU A 219 4.37 12.22 -15.94
C GLU A 219 3.16 11.85 -15.07
N ASP A 220 2.71 10.62 -15.21
CA ASP A 220 1.62 10.04 -14.42
C ASP A 220 2.15 8.92 -13.51
N ILE A 221 1.35 8.49 -12.54
CA ILE A 221 1.60 7.29 -11.72
C ILE A 221 0.40 6.34 -11.67
N ILE A 222 -0.73 6.73 -12.25
CA ILE A 222 -1.92 5.89 -12.43
C ILE A 222 -2.18 5.80 -13.93
N TYR A 223 -2.18 4.57 -14.44
CA TYR A 223 -2.20 4.28 -15.87
C TYR A 223 -3.33 3.31 -16.21
N GLU A 224 -3.73 3.31 -17.49
CA GLU A 224 -4.55 2.24 -18.06
C GLU A 224 -3.80 0.91 -17.97
N CYS A 225 -4.49 -0.13 -17.50
CA CYS A 225 -4.00 -1.49 -17.43
C CYS A 225 -5.19 -2.44 -17.60
N VAL A 226 -5.72 -2.50 -18.82
CA VAL A 226 -6.85 -3.37 -19.15
C VAL A 226 -6.43 -4.82 -18.94
N SER A 227 -7.25 -5.57 -18.20
CA SER A 227 -7.06 -7.00 -17.90
C SER A 227 -5.86 -7.37 -17.02
N CYS A 228 -5.08 -6.42 -16.52
CA CYS A 228 -3.89 -6.74 -15.72
C CYS A 228 -4.22 -7.46 -14.41
N ALA A 229 -5.33 -7.09 -13.76
CA ALA A 229 -5.80 -7.77 -12.56
C ALA A 229 -6.27 -9.20 -12.85
N GLU A 230 -6.95 -9.41 -13.99
CA GLU A 230 -7.40 -10.71 -14.48
C GLU A 230 -6.23 -11.64 -14.81
N GLU A 231 -5.21 -11.12 -15.49
CA GLU A 231 -4.00 -11.86 -15.84
C GLU A 231 -3.16 -12.23 -14.61
N ALA A 232 -3.12 -11.36 -13.59
CA ALA A 232 -2.41 -11.63 -12.35
C ALA A 232 -3.03 -12.76 -11.51
N GLN A 233 -4.29 -13.15 -11.77
CA GLN A 233 -4.94 -14.31 -11.13
C GLN A 233 -4.60 -15.66 -11.76
N GLY A 234 -4.09 -15.66 -13.00
CA GLY A 234 -3.67 -16.88 -13.72
C GLY A 234 -2.32 -17.40 -13.29
#